data_AF-A0A813Z1G3-F1
#
_entry.id   AF-A0A813Z1G3-F1
#
_cell.length_a   1.000
_cell.length_b   1.000
_cell.length_c   1.000
_cell.angle_alpha   90.00
_cell.angle_beta   90.00
_cell.angle_gamma   90.00
#
_symmetry.space_group_name_H-M   'P 1'
#
loop_
_entity.id
_entity.type
_entity.pdbx_description
1 polymer ?
#
loop_
_entity_poly.entity_id
_entity_poly.type
_entity_poly.pdbx_seq_one_letter_code
_entity_poly.pdbx_strand_id
1 'polypeptide(L)'
;MAASYSNKENVDPSIVTVTCDNRDPHGINKHLQLDFFNVIAEPDTSAYSFEWLHEISNKVYRYTKIIIYRFLSILIGLPLMLCWGLIFGIYSFTMIWIAVPIRRLCQSAIAEGGLYIQTISDAIVAPLFRSFGQVYSNVRMTLFSHAIDSSKQIQV
;
A
#
# COMPACT_ATOMS: atom_id res chain seq x y z
N MET A 1 -49.92 -10.82 18.59
CA MET A 1 -49.67 -12.26 18.36
C MET A 1 -49.10 -12.41 16.95
N ALA A 2 -47.87 -12.90 16.89
CA ALA A 2 -47.19 -13.46 15.70
C ALA A 2 -47.05 -12.59 14.44
N ALA A 3 -46.01 -11.74 14.40
CA ALA A 3 -45.18 -11.56 13.21
C ALA A 3 -43.99 -10.65 13.52
N SER A 4 -43.16 -11.08 14.47
CA SER A 4 -41.73 -10.78 14.38
C SER A 4 -41.20 -11.53 13.14
N TYR A 5 -41.48 -10.99 11.95
CA TYR A 5 -40.92 -11.45 10.68
C TYR A 5 -39.45 -11.04 10.71
N SER A 6 -38.58 -11.88 11.26
CA SER A 6 -37.77 -12.80 10.45
C SER A 6 -37.41 -12.17 9.10
N ASN A 7 -36.44 -11.28 9.14
CA ASN A 7 -35.52 -11.10 8.03
C ASN A 7 -34.11 -11.00 8.63
N LYS A 8 -33.61 -12.16 9.06
CA LYS A 8 -32.16 -12.41 9.08
C LYS A 8 -31.78 -12.82 7.67
N GLU A 9 -31.80 -11.87 6.74
CA GLU A 9 -31.08 -12.05 5.49
C GLU A 9 -29.63 -12.31 5.87
N ASN A 10 -29.07 -13.43 5.38
CA ASN A 10 -27.67 -13.76 5.46
C ASN A 10 -26.89 -12.72 4.64
N VAL A 11 -26.81 -11.50 5.16
CA VAL A 11 -25.94 -10.47 4.65
C VAL A 11 -24.58 -10.80 5.22
N ASP A 12 -23.71 -11.26 4.32
CA ASP A 12 -22.29 -11.49 4.57
C ASP A 12 -21.74 -10.33 5.44
N PRO A 13 -21.12 -10.60 6.60
CA PRO A 13 -20.68 -9.57 7.54
C PRO A 13 -19.75 -8.53 6.90
N SER A 14 -19.16 -8.83 5.75
CA SER A 14 -18.34 -7.92 4.96
C SER A 14 -19.11 -6.87 4.14
N ILE A 15 -20.41 -7.06 3.87
CA ILE A 15 -21.23 -6.08 3.13
C ILE A 15 -21.79 -5.02 4.09
N VAL A 16 -21.97 -5.37 5.37
CA VAL A 16 -22.36 -4.42 6.42
C VAL A 16 -21.18 -3.57 6.90
N THR A 17 -19.92 -3.94 6.63
CA THR A 17 -18.77 -3.09 7.04
C THR A 17 -18.58 -1.80 6.24
N VAL A 18 -19.44 -1.51 5.26
CA VAL A 18 -19.59 -0.14 4.69
C VAL A 18 -20.75 0.60 5.38
N THR A 19 -21.14 0.22 6.58
CA THR A 19 -21.93 1.08 7.45
C THR A 19 -20.98 2.02 8.17
N CYS A 20 -21.30 3.31 8.13
CA CYS A 20 -20.82 4.32 9.07
C CYS A 20 -20.43 3.67 10.40
N ASP A 21 -19.20 3.96 10.84
CA ASP A 21 -18.74 3.73 12.21
C ASP A 21 -19.90 3.72 13.18
N ASN A 22 -19.99 2.69 14.02
CA ASN A 22 -20.96 2.70 15.10
C ASN A 22 -20.69 3.96 15.96
N ARG A 23 -21.44 5.04 15.71
CA ARG A 23 -21.20 6.37 16.30
C ARG A 23 -21.47 6.39 17.80
N ASP A 24 -22.03 5.31 18.35
CA ASP A 24 -22.26 5.13 19.77
C ASP A 24 -21.91 3.69 20.20
N PRO A 25 -20.62 3.35 20.33
CA PRO A 25 -20.18 2.01 20.70
C PRO A 25 -20.56 1.64 22.14
N HIS A 26 -20.82 2.63 23.00
CA HIS A 26 -21.18 2.43 24.41
C HIS A 26 -22.69 2.54 24.66
N GLY A 27 -23.49 2.86 23.64
CA GLY A 27 -24.94 2.96 23.76
C GLY A 27 -25.41 3.99 24.79
N ILE A 28 -24.63 5.06 25.01
CA ILE A 28 -24.92 6.11 25.99
C ILE A 28 -25.99 7.10 25.48
N ASN A 29 -26.11 7.23 24.16
CA ASN A 29 -26.98 8.18 23.49
C ASN A 29 -28.20 7.51 22.86
N LYS A 30 -28.73 6.44 23.49
CA LYS A 30 -29.97 5.77 23.04
C LYS A 30 -31.16 6.73 22.97
N HIS A 31 -31.18 7.76 23.83
CA HIS A 31 -32.21 8.79 23.85
C HIS A 31 -32.17 9.77 22.65
N LEU A 32 -31.09 9.76 21.87
CA LEU A 32 -30.88 10.62 20.69
C LEU A 32 -31.00 9.85 19.37
N GLN A 33 -31.48 8.60 19.39
CA GLN A 33 -31.77 7.85 18.16
C GLN A 33 -32.99 8.44 17.48
N LEU A 34 -32.74 9.50 16.71
CA LEU A 34 -33.74 10.18 15.91
C LEU A 34 -33.69 9.62 14.49
N ASP A 35 -34.81 9.05 14.05
CA ASP A 35 -34.99 8.75 12.63
C ASP A 35 -35.35 10.05 11.89
N PHE A 36 -35.02 10.14 10.61
CA PHE A 36 -35.28 11.35 9.81
C PHE A 36 -36.76 11.72 9.78
N PHE A 37 -37.65 10.74 9.79
CA PHE A 37 -39.09 10.96 9.86
C PHE A 37 -39.52 11.66 11.17
N ASN A 38 -38.84 11.38 12.28
CA ASN A 38 -39.09 11.99 13.59
C ASN A 38 -38.57 13.44 13.66
N VAL A 39 -37.45 13.76 12.99
CA VAL A 39 -36.92 15.13 12.90
C VAL A 39 -37.83 16.05 12.08
N ILE A 40 -38.48 15.51 11.04
CA ILE A 40 -39.37 16.25 10.15
C ILE A 40 -40.80 16.32 10.73
N ALA A 41 -41.08 15.62 11.84
CA ALA A 41 -42.39 15.52 12.48
C ALA A 41 -43.50 15.07 11.50
N GLU A 42 -43.18 14.18 10.56
CA GLU A 42 -44.22 13.50 9.79
C GLU A 42 -45.04 12.64 10.76
N PRO A 43 -46.39 12.68 10.72
CA PRO A 43 -47.20 11.85 11.59
C PRO A 43 -46.88 10.38 11.33
N ASP A 44 -46.70 9.61 12.42
CA ASP A 44 -46.53 8.15 12.36
C ASP A 44 -47.61 7.54 11.45
N THR A 45 -47.23 6.48 10.74
CA THR A 45 -47.85 5.82 9.56
C THR A 45 -49.39 5.71 9.55
N SER A 46 -50.02 5.83 10.72
CA SER A 46 -51.45 5.99 10.99
C SER A 46 -52.20 7.16 10.31
N ALA A 47 -51.52 8.14 9.71
CA ALA A 47 -52.17 9.27 9.01
C ALA A 47 -52.31 9.10 7.48
N TYR A 48 -51.74 8.04 6.90
CA TYR A 48 -51.88 7.75 5.48
C TYR A 48 -53.11 6.87 5.23
N SER A 49 -53.95 7.27 4.26
CA SER A 49 -55.12 6.51 3.84
C SER A 49 -54.80 5.11 3.26
N PHE A 50 -53.51 4.81 3.00
CA PHE A 50 -53.01 3.50 2.54
C PHE A 50 -51.59 3.21 3.07
N GLU A 51 -51.48 2.56 4.23
CA GLU A 51 -50.22 2.19 4.88
C GLU A 51 -49.31 1.31 3.98
N TRP A 52 -49.91 0.39 3.22
CA TRP A 52 -49.19 -0.52 2.33
C TRP A 52 -48.44 0.19 1.19
N LEU A 53 -49.02 1.29 0.69
CA LEU A 53 -48.46 2.03 -0.45
C LEU A 53 -47.21 2.82 -0.03
N HIS A 54 -47.27 3.42 1.16
CA HIS A 54 -46.16 4.19 1.74
C HIS A 54 -44.93 3.33 2.00
N GLU A 55 -45.11 2.11 2.54
CA GLU A 55 -44.00 1.19 2.73
C GLU A 55 -43.38 0.71 1.42
N ILE A 56 -44.22 0.43 0.41
CA ILE A 56 -43.75 -0.06 -0.89
C ILE A 56 -42.99 1.04 -1.63
N SER A 57 -43.47 2.28 -1.63
CA SER A 57 -42.73 3.39 -2.25
C SER A 57 -41.37 3.60 -1.60
N ASN A 58 -41.29 3.49 -0.27
CA ASN A 58 -40.03 3.64 0.46
C ASN A 58 -39.05 2.50 0.15
N LYS A 59 -39.54 1.26 0.09
CA LYS A 59 -38.72 0.09 -0.29
C LYS A 59 -38.22 0.24 -1.74
N VAL A 60 -39.13 0.52 -2.68
CA VAL A 60 -38.80 0.68 -4.11
C VAL A 60 -37.81 1.82 -4.33
N TYR A 61 -37.96 2.97 -3.66
CA TYR A 61 -37.03 4.08 -3.76
C TYR A 61 -35.62 3.69 -3.30
N ARG A 62 -35.50 3.01 -2.16
CA ARG A 62 -34.21 2.53 -1.63
C ARG A 62 -33.53 1.55 -2.58
N TYR A 63 -34.27 0.57 -3.08
CA TYR A 63 -33.74 -0.41 -4.03
C TYR A 63 -33.33 0.22 -5.37
N THR A 64 -34.19 1.09 -5.92
CA THR A 64 -33.94 1.77 -7.20
C THR A 64 -32.67 2.61 -7.13
N LYS A 65 -32.48 3.34 -6.03
CA LYS A 65 -31.27 4.13 -5.77
C LYS A 65 -30.01 3.26 -5.83
N ILE A 66 -30.01 2.11 -5.17
CA ILE A 66 -28.82 1.22 -5.14
C ILE A 66 -28.54 0.65 -6.53
N ILE A 67 -29.58 0.18 -7.22
CA ILE A 67 -29.44 -0.46 -8.53
C ILE A 67 -28.98 0.55 -9.58
N ILE A 68 -29.55 1.77 -9.61
CA ILE A 68 -29.16 2.79 -10.58
C ILE A 68 -27.71 3.23 -10.36
N TYR A 69 -27.25 3.39 -9.12
CA TYR A 69 -25.85 3.72 -8.84
C TYR A 69 -24.90 2.61 -9.26
N ARG A 70 -25.23 1.34 -9.00
CA ARG A 70 -24.39 0.21 -9.43
C ARG A 70 -24.34 0.12 -10.95
N PHE A 71 -25.48 0.25 -11.63
CA PHE A 71 -25.54 0.22 -13.08
C PHE A 71 -24.74 1.36 -13.71
N LEU A 72 -24.91 2.59 -13.22
CA LEU A 72 -24.17 3.75 -13.71
C LEU A 72 -22.66 3.63 -13.44
N SER A 73 -22.28 3.10 -12.28
CA SER A 73 -20.89 2.83 -11.94
C SER A 73 -20.25 1.80 -12.86
N ILE A 74 -20.97 0.74 -13.25
CA ILE A 74 -20.48 -0.24 -14.23
C ILE A 74 -20.39 0.40 -15.63
N LEU A 75 -21.41 1.15 -16.02
CA LEU A 75 -21.49 1.79 -17.34
C LEU A 75 -20.36 2.80 -17.57
N ILE A 76 -19.97 3.56 -16.54
CA ILE A 76 -18.87 4.53 -16.60
C ILE A 76 -17.53 3.88 -16.27
N GLY A 77 -17.50 2.92 -15.35
CA GLY A 77 -16.29 2.23 -14.91
C GLY A 77 -15.66 1.39 -16.02
N LEU A 78 -16.48 0.68 -16.81
CA LEU A 78 -16.02 -0.14 -17.92
C LEU A 78 -15.26 0.65 -19.01
N PRO A 79 -15.81 1.74 -19.59
CA PRO A 79 -15.09 2.54 -20.58
C PRO A 79 -13.88 3.24 -19.96
N LEU A 80 -13.95 3.65 -18.69
CA LEU A 80 -12.82 4.29 -18.02
C LEU A 80 -11.66 3.30 -17.85
N MET A 81 -11.92 2.07 -17.42
CA MET A 81 -10.92 1.01 -17.31
C MET A 81 -10.30 0.66 -18.67
N LEU A 82 -11.10 0.63 -19.74
CA LEU A 82 -10.61 0.43 -21.10
C LEU A 82 -9.67 1.56 -21.54
N CYS A 83 -10.05 2.82 -21.32
CA CYS A 83 -9.20 3.98 -21.62
C CYS A 83 -7.88 3.94 -20.82
N TRP A 84 -7.94 3.68 -19.52
CA TRP A 84 -6.74 3.54 -18.69
C TRP A 84 -5.83 2.39 -19.14
N GLY A 85 -6.41 1.24 -19.50
CA GLY A 85 -5.67 0.10 -20.03
C GLY A 85 -4.93 0.44 -21.33
N LEU A 86 -5.58 1.17 -22.24
CA LEU A 86 -4.95 1.63 -23.49
C LEU A 86 -3.80 2.60 -23.23
N ILE A 87 -4.00 3.59 -22.35
CA ILE A 87 -2.97 4.55 -21.95
C ILE A 87 -1.77 3.81 -21.34
N PHE A 88 -2.02 2.86 -20.43
CA PHE A 88 -0.98 2.07 -19.80
C PHE A 88 -0.24 1.15 -20.79
N GLY A 89 -0.95 0.62 -21.78
CA GLY A 89 -0.35 -0.17 -22.87
C GLY A 89 0.62 0.66 -23.71
N ILE A 90 0.20 1.86 -24.14
CA ILE A 90 1.05 2.80 -24.89
C ILE A 90 2.24 3.26 -24.03
N TYR A 91 2.00 3.54 -22.75
CA TYR A 91 3.04 3.91 -21.80
C TYR A 91 4.09 2.80 -21.66
N SER A 92 3.65 1.55 -21.50
CA SER A 92 4.52 0.38 -21.39
C SER A 92 5.33 0.14 -22.67
N PHE A 93 4.72 0.31 -23.84
CA PHE A 93 5.40 0.25 -25.12
C PHE A 93 6.47 1.35 -25.20
N THR A 94 6.12 2.59 -24.90
CA THR A 94 7.06 3.71 -24.90
C THR A 94 8.19 3.48 -23.90
N MET A 95 7.90 2.94 -22.71
CA MET A 95 8.88 2.62 -21.69
C MET A 95 9.86 1.54 -22.18
N ILE A 96 9.42 0.46 -22.82
CA ILE A 96 10.38 -0.52 -23.34
C ILE A 96 11.21 0.08 -24.48
N TRP A 97 10.60 0.78 -25.43
CA TRP A 97 11.29 1.30 -26.61
C TRP A 97 12.20 2.49 -26.32
N ILE A 98 11.89 3.33 -25.33
CA ILE A 98 12.67 4.51 -24.95
C ILE A 98 13.52 4.25 -23.71
N ALA A 99 13.01 3.58 -22.68
CA ALA A 99 13.79 3.34 -21.47
C ALA A 99 14.89 2.29 -21.69
N VAL A 100 14.73 1.32 -22.60
CA VAL A 100 15.85 0.41 -22.94
C VAL A 100 17.03 1.14 -23.58
N PRO A 101 16.87 1.97 -24.64
CA PRO A 101 17.99 2.71 -25.18
C PRO A 101 18.53 3.76 -24.19
N ILE A 102 17.68 4.44 -23.42
CA ILE A 102 18.16 5.37 -22.37
C ILE A 102 18.99 4.61 -21.33
N ARG A 103 18.54 3.44 -20.86
CA ARG A 103 19.32 2.63 -19.90
C ARG A 103 20.66 2.20 -20.48
N ARG A 104 20.70 1.80 -21.75
CA ARG A 104 21.95 1.47 -22.45
C ARG A 104 22.87 2.69 -22.55
N LEU A 105 22.35 3.86 -22.92
CA LEU A 105 23.12 5.11 -22.99
C LEU A 105 23.66 5.54 -21.64
N CYS A 106 22.86 5.44 -20.58
CA CYS A 106 23.31 5.70 -19.21
C CYS A 106 24.41 4.74 -18.79
N GLN A 107 24.28 3.44 -19.07
CA GLN A 107 25.32 2.45 -18.77
C GLN A 107 26.61 2.75 -19.54
N SER A 108 26.52 3.10 -20.83
CA SER A 108 27.69 3.52 -21.62
C SER A 108 28.34 4.77 -21.02
N ALA A 109 27.57 5.81 -20.68
CA ALA A 109 28.11 7.03 -20.07
C ALA A 109 28.77 6.78 -18.71
N ILE A 110 28.18 5.91 -17.88
CA ILE A 110 28.74 5.52 -16.59
C ILE A 110 29.99 4.65 -16.78
N ALA A 111 30.06 3.79 -17.79
CA ALA A 111 31.22 2.94 -18.06
C ALA A 111 32.48 3.78 -18.36
N GLU A 112 32.34 4.85 -19.15
CA GLU A 112 33.45 5.78 -19.41
C GLU A 112 33.95 6.46 -18.12
N GLY A 113 33.03 6.91 -17.26
CA GLY A 113 33.38 7.48 -15.97
C GLY A 113 33.92 6.46 -14.95
N GLY A 114 33.47 5.20 -15.05
CA GLY A 114 33.86 4.11 -14.17
C GLY A 114 35.33 3.73 -14.33
N LEU A 115 35.86 3.77 -15.55
CA LEU A 115 37.30 3.55 -15.81
C LEU A 115 38.17 4.64 -15.17
N TYR A 116 37.72 5.90 -15.23
CA TYR A 116 38.41 7.03 -14.59
C TYR A 116 38.46 6.87 -13.07
N ILE A 117 37.32 6.52 -12.45
CA ILE A 117 37.24 6.31 -11.00
C ILE A 117 38.04 5.09 -10.57
N GLN A 118 38.02 3.99 -11.34
CA GLN A 118 38.83 2.80 -11.07
C GLN A 118 40.33 3.13 -11.07
N THR A 119 40.80 3.86 -12.09
CA THR A 119 42.21 4.27 -12.19
C THR A 119 42.64 5.14 -11.02
N ILE A 120 41.80 6.10 -10.61
CA ILE A 120 42.06 6.94 -9.43
C ILE A 120 42.06 6.11 -8.15
N SER A 121 41.12 5.17 -8.03
CA SER A 121 41.05 4.30 -6.87
C SER A 121 42.30 3.42 -6.76
N ASP A 122 42.80 2.87 -7.87
CA ASP A 122 44.05 2.11 -7.87
C ASP A 122 45.27 3.00 -7.57
N ALA A 123 45.26 4.26 -8.01
CA ALA A 123 46.35 5.19 -7.75
C ALA A 123 46.40 5.70 -6.30
N ILE A 124 45.26 5.84 -5.62
CA ILE A 124 45.19 6.43 -4.27
C ILE A 124 44.94 5.36 -3.21
N VAL A 125 43.93 4.52 -3.42
CA VAL A 125 43.48 3.53 -2.44
C VAL A 125 44.48 2.38 -2.38
N ALA A 126 44.96 1.85 -3.51
CA ALA A 126 45.91 0.73 -3.48
C ALA A 126 47.21 1.01 -2.70
N PRO A 127 47.93 2.14 -2.87
CA PRO A 127 49.13 2.40 -2.08
C PRO A 127 48.84 2.66 -0.60
N LEU A 128 47.71 3.29 -0.26
CA LEU A 128 47.32 3.50 1.14
C LEU A 128 47.10 2.16 1.85
N PHE A 129 46.27 1.29 1.26
CA PHE A 129 45.99 -0.03 1.84
C PHE A 129 47.22 -0.94 1.84
N ARG A 130 48.08 -0.84 0.82
CA ARG A 130 49.38 -1.54 0.81
C ARG A 130 50.29 -1.06 1.93
N SER A 131 50.34 0.24 2.20
CA SER A 131 51.16 0.82 3.28
C SER A 131 50.63 0.42 4.65
N PHE A 132 49.31 0.53 4.88
CA PHE A 132 48.70 0.04 6.12
C PHE A 132 48.95 -1.45 6.31
N GLY A 133 48.74 -2.28 5.28
CA GLY A 133 49.03 -3.71 5.33
C GLY A 133 50.49 -4.02 5.69
N GLN A 134 51.44 -3.25 5.18
CA GLN A 134 52.86 -3.40 5.50
C GLN A 134 53.17 -3.04 6.97
N VAL A 135 52.59 -1.97 7.50
CA VAL A 135 52.78 -1.56 8.92
C VAL A 135 52.31 -2.68 9.87
N TYR A 136 51.13 -3.25 9.64
CA TYR A 136 50.63 -4.35 10.47
C TYR A 136 51.41 -5.68 10.26
N SER A 137 51.93 -5.92 9.06
CA SER A 137 52.73 -7.12 8.77
C SER A 137 54.09 -7.13 9.48
N ASN A 138 54.74 -5.97 9.61
CA ASN A 138 56.05 -5.84 10.26
C ASN A 138 55.96 -6.04 11.78
N VAL A 139 54.87 -5.58 12.41
CA VAL A 139 54.65 -5.78 13.86
C VAL A 139 54.53 -7.27 14.22
N ARG A 140 53.91 -8.07 13.35
CA ARG A 140 53.76 -9.52 13.58
C ARG A 140 55.09 -10.27 13.54
N MET A 141 56.03 -9.84 12.70
CA MET A 141 57.34 -10.50 12.58
C MET A 141 58.26 -10.18 13.76
N THR A 142 58.26 -8.94 14.26
CA THR A 142 59.10 -8.55 15.41
C THR A 142 58.66 -9.23 16.71
N LEU A 143 57.35 -9.33 16.96
CA LEU A 143 56.83 -10.02 18.14
C LEU A 143 57.17 -11.51 18.13
N PHE A 144 57.07 -12.17 16.97
CA PHE A 144 57.43 -13.57 16.83
C PHE A 144 58.93 -13.81 17.02
N SER A 145 59.79 -12.95 16.44
CA SER A 145 61.23 -13.04 16.62
C SER A 145 61.65 -12.86 18.09
N HIS A 146 61.07 -11.90 18.80
CA HIS A 146 61.36 -11.67 20.22
C HIS A 146 60.84 -12.79 21.13
N ALA A 147 59.69 -13.39 20.80
CA ALA A 147 59.16 -14.54 21.52
C ALA A 147 60.03 -15.81 21.33
N ILE A 148 60.56 -16.03 20.12
CA ILE A 148 61.50 -17.12 19.86
C ILE A 148 62.78 -16.94 20.67
N ASP A 149 63.35 -15.73 20.69
CA ASP A 149 64.57 -15.46 21.44
C ASP A 149 64.37 -15.62 22.95
N SER A 150 63.23 -15.16 23.47
CA SER A 150 62.84 -15.38 24.87
C SER A 150 62.67 -16.87 25.21
N SER A 151 62.12 -17.68 24.30
CA SER A 151 61.98 -19.13 24.51
C SER A 151 63.33 -19.86 24.53
N LYS A 152 64.35 -19.35 23.83
CA LYS A 152 65.70 -19.90 23.87
C LYS A 152 66.43 -19.59 25.17
N GLN A 153 66.18 -18.41 25.78
CA GLN A 153 66.80 -18.01 27.05
C GLN A 153 66.24 -18.76 28.27
N ILE A 154 64.99 -19.23 28.21
CA ILE A 154 64.33 -19.93 29.34
C ILE A 154 64.77 -21.41 29.44
N GLN A 155 65.41 -21.96 28.41
CA GLN A 155 65.88 -23.36 28.37
C GLN A 155 67.36 -23.52 28.75
N VAL A 156 67.98 -22.51 29.39
CA VAL A 156 69.37 -22.53 29.88
C VAL A 156 69.40 -22.46 31.40
#